data_AF-A0A1G7J4U4-F1
#
_entry.id   AF-A0A1G7J4U4-F1
#
_cell.length_a   1.000
_cell.length_b   1.000
_cell.length_c   1.000
_cell.angle_alpha   90.00
_cell.angle_beta   90.00
_cell.angle_gamma   90.00
#
_symmetry.space_group_name_H-M   'P 1'
#
loop_
_entity.id
_entity.type
_entity.pdbx_description
1 polymer ?
#
loop_
_entity_poly.entity_id
_entity_poly.type
_entity_poly.pdbx_seq_one_letter_code
_entity_poly.pdbx_strand_id
1 'polypeptide(L)'
;MTAAIDIAGATLRADDLSQLRALVEAGISTSLPRRVLLVADFRPSMLQGRSRAFRSVAAAEALTVLGWQVSEAGGSVGLMTLGTGAPVRVPLDAGAEGMRQVVSGFVRGHEAAAAHATAGCLDDVPLDRLLSDLDLSGDEIRAVVIASGFEFPGGGCAALLQALSAKHPVRLVHVTDAAEADETTGQGRALGLPVVTLDAGLLPEAMPSVLAEVFR
;
A
#
# COMPACT_ATOMS: atom_id res chain seq x y z
N MET A 1 -15.74 -8.18 25.21
CA MET A 1 -14.92 -8.11 23.98
C MET A 1 -13.58 -7.53 24.40
N THR A 2 -12.72 -8.42 24.86
CA THR A 2 -11.51 -8.09 25.63
C THR A 2 -10.33 -8.60 24.84
N ALA A 3 -9.26 -7.79 24.78
CA ALA A 3 -7.93 -8.12 24.29
C ALA A 3 -7.74 -8.18 22.76
N ALA A 4 -7.63 -7.00 22.12
CA ALA A 4 -6.60 -6.85 21.08
C ALA A 4 -5.28 -6.62 21.83
N ILE A 5 -4.70 -7.74 22.25
CA ILE A 5 -3.35 -7.85 22.80
C ILE A 5 -2.37 -7.20 21.82
N ASP A 6 -1.38 -6.52 22.39
CA ASP A 6 -0.13 -6.05 21.82
C ASP A 6 0.47 -7.05 20.80
N ILE A 7 -0.03 -7.05 19.56
CA ILE A 7 0.56 -7.84 18.47
C ILE A 7 1.81 -7.07 18.07
N ALA A 8 2.99 -7.64 18.34
CA ALA A 8 4.24 -7.16 17.76
C ALA A 8 4.03 -7.02 16.25
N GLY A 9 4.17 -5.82 15.70
CA GLY A 9 3.86 -5.50 14.29
C GLY A 9 2.50 -4.85 14.02
N ALA A 10 1.72 -4.48 15.05
CA ALA A 10 0.51 -3.68 14.92
C ALA A 10 0.78 -2.17 14.75
N THR A 11 2.00 -1.72 15.05
CA THR A 11 2.40 -0.31 14.94
C THR A 11 3.40 -0.13 13.81
N LEU A 12 3.21 0.92 13.03
CA LEU A 12 4.14 1.32 11.99
C LEU A 12 5.15 2.33 12.54
N ARG A 13 6.46 2.05 12.40
CA ARG A 13 7.54 2.95 12.84
C ARG A 13 8.39 3.40 11.67
N ALA A 14 8.83 4.65 11.71
CA ALA A 14 9.66 5.23 10.65
C ALA A 14 11.02 4.53 10.52
N ASP A 15 11.62 4.12 11.64
CA ASP A 15 12.92 3.42 11.64
C ASP A 15 12.83 2.06 10.97
N ASP A 16 11.77 1.28 11.28
CA ASP A 16 11.54 -0.04 10.69
C ASP A 16 11.37 0.07 9.16
N LEU A 17 10.55 1.02 8.70
CA LEU A 17 10.38 1.29 7.26
C LEU A 17 11.66 1.80 6.58
N SER A 18 12.46 2.62 7.26
CA SER A 18 13.71 3.14 6.71
C SER A 18 14.75 2.04 6.52
N GLN A 19 14.76 1.02 7.39
CA GLN A 19 15.65 -0.14 7.27
C GLN A 19 15.36 -1.00 6.05
N LEU A 20 14.12 -1.01 5.55
CA LEU A 20 13.72 -1.77 4.36
C LEU A 20 14.47 -1.35 3.09
N ARG A 21 15.07 -0.15 3.08
CA ARG A 21 15.95 0.28 1.99
C ARG A 21 17.07 -0.73 1.71
N ALA A 22 17.64 -1.34 2.75
CA ALA A 22 18.72 -2.32 2.62
C ALA A 22 18.31 -3.57 1.82
N LEU A 23 17.00 -3.85 1.71
CA LEU A 23 16.47 -4.98 0.94
C LEU A 23 16.48 -4.74 -0.58
N VAL A 24 16.60 -3.48 -1.01
CA VAL A 24 16.53 -3.08 -2.42
C VAL A 24 17.88 -3.14 -3.13
N GLU A 25 18.97 -3.00 -2.37
CA GLU A 25 20.35 -2.98 -2.90
C GLU A 25 20.72 -4.28 -3.66
N ALA A 26 19.95 -5.36 -3.51
CA ALA A 26 20.23 -6.68 -4.08
C ALA A 26 19.72 -6.92 -5.53
N GLY A 27 19.07 -5.95 -6.18
CA GLY A 27 18.72 -6.11 -7.60
C GLY A 27 17.62 -5.18 -8.09
N ILE A 28 18.01 -4.13 -8.80
CA ILE A 28 17.07 -3.17 -9.40
C ILE A 28 16.67 -3.66 -10.79
N SER A 29 15.37 -3.75 -11.05
CA SER A 29 14.83 -4.01 -12.39
C SER A 29 15.15 -2.85 -13.34
N THR A 30 15.51 -3.14 -14.59
CA THR A 30 15.91 -2.12 -15.58
C THR A 30 14.75 -1.30 -16.15
N SER A 31 13.49 -1.64 -15.87
CA SER A 31 12.30 -1.01 -16.46
C SER A 31 11.32 -0.40 -15.45
N LEU A 32 11.83 0.20 -14.37
CA LEU A 32 10.96 0.83 -13.37
C LEU A 32 10.31 2.13 -13.87
N PRO A 33 9.05 2.42 -13.48
CA PRO A 33 8.39 3.68 -13.80
C PRO A 33 9.12 4.87 -13.18
N ARG A 34 9.22 5.98 -13.93
CA ARG A 34 9.88 7.20 -13.46
C ARG A 34 9.12 7.96 -12.38
N ARG A 35 7.81 7.77 -12.28
CA ARG A 35 6.93 8.48 -11.35
C ARG A 35 5.90 7.51 -10.80
N VAL A 36 5.88 7.35 -9.49
CA VAL A 36 4.99 6.40 -8.81
C VAL A 36 4.21 7.10 -7.70
N LEU A 37 2.90 6.98 -7.74
CA LEU A 37 2.03 7.28 -6.60
C LEU A 37 1.73 5.97 -5.87
N LEU A 38 2.17 5.88 -4.62
CA LEU A 38 1.83 4.80 -3.70
C LEU A 38 0.52 5.15 -3.01
N VAL A 39 -0.40 4.19 -2.94
CA VAL A 39 -1.69 4.33 -2.28
C VAL A 39 -1.83 3.23 -1.23
N ALA A 40 -1.76 3.60 0.05
CA ALA A 40 -1.90 2.67 1.16
C ALA A 40 -3.30 2.72 1.74
N ASP A 41 -3.95 1.56 1.86
CA ASP A 41 -5.22 1.42 2.55
C ASP A 41 -5.00 1.14 4.05
N PHE A 42 -5.42 2.07 4.90
CA PHE A 42 -5.45 1.99 6.36
C PHE A 42 -6.88 2.08 6.90
N ARG A 43 -7.89 1.72 6.10
CA ARG A 43 -9.27 1.59 6.59
C ARG A 43 -9.37 0.55 7.73
N PRO A 44 -10.43 0.59 8.57
CA PRO A 44 -10.63 -0.38 9.64
C PRO A 44 -10.40 -1.86 9.26
N SER A 45 -10.82 -2.34 8.08
CA SER A 45 -10.54 -3.72 7.63
C SER A 45 -9.04 -4.07 7.52
N MET A 46 -8.19 -3.05 7.41
CA MET A 46 -6.74 -3.20 7.30
C MET A 46 -6.03 -3.18 8.66
N LEU A 47 -6.70 -2.72 9.73
CA LEU A 47 -6.14 -2.60 11.09
C LEU A 47 -6.30 -3.91 11.89
N GLN A 48 -6.02 -5.02 11.23
CA GLN A 48 -6.07 -6.37 11.79
C GLN A 48 -4.98 -7.22 11.16
N GLY A 49 -4.58 -8.27 11.86
CA GLY A 49 -3.60 -9.24 11.38
C GLY A 49 -3.54 -10.44 12.31
N ARG A 50 -3.16 -11.61 11.77
CA ARG A 50 -3.21 -12.88 12.52
C ARG A 50 -1.87 -13.38 13.05
N SER A 51 -0.75 -12.94 12.50
CA SER A 51 0.57 -13.54 12.77
C SER A 51 1.67 -12.52 13.04
N ARG A 52 2.15 -11.81 12.00
CA ARG A 52 3.30 -10.90 12.08
C ARG A 52 2.90 -9.44 12.21
N ALA A 53 1.97 -8.98 11.40
CA ALA A 53 1.66 -7.57 11.30
C ALA A 53 0.20 -7.36 10.93
N PHE A 54 -0.31 -6.15 11.15
CA PHE A 54 -1.56 -5.75 10.53
C PHE A 54 -1.42 -5.71 9.01
N ARG A 55 -2.52 -5.96 8.28
CA ARG A 55 -2.56 -5.80 6.82
C ARG A 55 -2.12 -4.39 6.42
N SER A 56 -2.49 -3.37 7.19
CA SER A 56 -2.03 -1.98 7.01
C SER A 56 -0.50 -1.85 7.07
N VAL A 57 0.14 -2.49 8.05
CA VAL A 57 1.59 -2.45 8.24
C VAL A 57 2.28 -3.20 7.10
N ALA A 58 1.81 -4.40 6.74
CA ALA A 58 2.35 -5.15 5.61
C ALA A 58 2.20 -4.39 4.28
N ALA A 59 1.09 -3.67 4.08
CA ALA A 59 0.88 -2.81 2.92
C ALA A 59 1.92 -1.68 2.87
N ALA A 60 2.17 -1.00 3.99
CA ALA A 60 3.14 0.09 4.08
C ALA A 60 4.59 -0.40 3.88
N GLU A 61 4.95 -1.57 4.41
CA GLU A 61 6.27 -2.19 4.20
C GLU A 61 6.48 -2.52 2.71
N ALA A 62 5.50 -3.17 2.07
CA ALA A 62 5.59 -3.51 0.65
C ALA A 62 5.68 -2.28 -0.25
N LEU A 63 4.86 -1.26 0.00
CA LEU A 63 4.92 0.00 -0.73
C LEU A 63 6.24 0.74 -0.48
N THR A 64 6.80 0.65 0.72
CA THR A 64 8.13 1.20 1.03
C THR A 64 9.24 0.51 0.22
N VAL A 65 9.22 -0.81 0.11
CA VAL A 65 10.16 -1.58 -0.73
C VAL A 65 10.06 -1.14 -2.20
N LEU A 66 8.84 -1.06 -2.75
CA LEU A 66 8.61 -0.59 -4.12
C LEU A 66 9.04 0.86 -4.33
N GLY A 67 8.78 1.73 -3.34
CA GLY A 67 9.19 3.13 -3.36
C GLY A 67 10.71 3.28 -3.41
N TRP A 68 11.44 2.53 -2.59
CA TRP A 68 12.90 2.52 -2.62
C TRP A 68 13.45 2.01 -3.94
N GLN A 69 12.89 0.93 -4.51
CA GLN A 69 13.28 0.45 -5.85
C GLN A 69 13.18 1.56 -6.91
N VAL A 70 12.06 2.28 -6.93
CA VAL A 70 11.84 3.39 -7.87
C VAL A 70 12.79 4.56 -7.60
N SER A 71 12.94 4.95 -6.34
CA SER A 71 13.82 6.06 -5.94
C SER A 71 15.28 5.77 -6.29
N GLU A 72 15.78 4.56 -6.05
CA GLU A 72 17.16 4.18 -6.35
C GLU A 72 17.42 4.04 -7.86
N ALA A 73 16.38 3.74 -8.65
CA ALA A 73 16.42 3.86 -10.11
C ALA A 73 16.35 5.31 -10.64
N GLY A 74 16.31 6.30 -9.74
CA GLY A 74 16.22 7.73 -10.08
C GLY A 74 14.82 8.17 -10.49
N GLY A 75 13.78 7.50 -10.00
CA GLY A 75 12.39 7.93 -10.12
C GLY A 75 11.93 8.82 -8.95
N SER A 76 10.72 9.35 -9.09
CA SER A 76 10.02 10.11 -8.04
C SER A 76 8.87 9.29 -7.45
N VAL A 77 8.71 9.38 -6.13
CA VAL A 77 7.69 8.65 -5.37
C VAL A 77 6.84 9.63 -4.60
N GLY A 78 5.53 9.44 -4.61
CA GLY A 78 4.57 10.17 -3.81
C GLY A 78 3.65 9.20 -3.07
N LEU A 79 2.85 9.72 -2.14
CA LEU A 79 1.99 8.91 -1.28
C LEU A 79 0.58 9.52 -1.18
N MET A 80 -0.42 8.65 -1.14
CA MET A 80 -1.74 8.92 -0.58
C MET A 80 -2.13 7.79 0.38
N THR A 81 -2.59 8.11 1.58
CA THR A 81 -3.16 7.11 2.51
C THR A 81 -4.68 7.18 2.48
N LEU A 82 -5.33 6.03 2.48
CA LEU A 82 -6.79 5.88 2.59
C LEU A 82 -7.11 5.43 4.01
N GLY A 83 -8.20 5.91 4.59
CA GLY A 83 -8.61 5.52 5.93
C GLY A 83 -9.80 6.35 6.40
N THR A 84 -10.16 6.20 7.66
CA THR A 84 -11.16 7.07 8.28
C THR A 84 -10.56 8.46 8.46
N GLY A 85 -11.18 9.48 7.87
CA GLY A 85 -10.73 10.88 7.96
C GLY A 85 -10.06 11.40 6.69
N ALA A 86 -9.33 12.52 6.83
CA ALA A 86 -8.66 13.16 5.70
C ALA A 86 -7.42 12.35 5.25
N PRO A 87 -7.21 12.16 3.94
CA PRO A 87 -6.06 11.42 3.44
C PRO A 87 -4.75 12.18 3.70
N VAL A 88 -3.70 11.48 4.13
CA VAL A 88 -2.35 12.02 4.14
C VAL A 88 -1.81 11.97 2.71
N ARG A 89 -1.29 13.10 2.23
CA ARG A 89 -0.70 13.23 0.90
C ARG A 89 0.74 13.69 0.99
N VAL A 90 1.62 13.04 0.23
CA VAL A 90 3.00 13.46 0.03
C VAL A 90 3.20 13.67 -1.47
N PRO A 91 3.68 14.85 -1.91
CA PRO A 91 3.94 15.11 -3.32
C PRO A 91 5.00 14.14 -3.87
N LEU A 92 5.02 13.99 -5.20
CA LEU A 92 6.08 13.27 -5.88
C LEU A 92 7.42 13.98 -5.66
N ASP A 93 8.39 13.26 -5.11
CA ASP A 93 9.75 13.76 -4.95
C ASP A 93 10.76 12.64 -5.19
N ALA A 94 11.98 13.00 -5.58
CA ALA A 94 13.03 12.05 -5.95
C ALA A 94 14.01 11.80 -4.80
N GLY A 95 14.64 10.63 -4.82
CA GLY A 95 15.74 10.30 -3.92
C GLY A 95 15.33 10.09 -2.46
N ALA A 96 16.34 10.02 -1.60
CA ALA A 96 16.17 9.60 -0.21
C ALA A 96 15.36 10.58 0.65
N GLU A 97 15.36 11.89 0.34
CA GLU A 97 14.53 12.86 1.06
C GLU A 97 13.05 12.70 0.73
N GLY A 98 12.72 12.52 -0.56
CA GLY A 98 11.34 12.21 -0.97
C GLY A 98 10.83 10.94 -0.28
N MET A 99 11.63 9.88 -0.25
CA MET A 99 11.28 8.65 0.45
C MET A 99 11.15 8.82 1.97
N ARG A 100 11.95 9.68 2.63
CA ARG A 100 11.76 10.02 4.05
C ARG A 100 10.40 10.67 4.30
N GLN A 101 9.98 11.58 3.42
CA GLN A 101 8.65 12.21 3.52
C GLN A 101 7.53 11.18 3.32
N VAL A 102 7.70 10.25 2.37
CA VAL A 102 6.77 9.13 2.16
C VAL A 102 6.67 8.25 3.41
N VAL A 103 7.79 7.84 3.99
CA VAL A 103 7.84 7.04 5.24
C VAL A 103 7.13 7.77 6.38
N SER A 104 7.42 9.07 6.58
CA SER A 104 6.71 9.89 7.57
C SER A 104 5.20 9.95 7.29
N GLY A 105 4.81 10.05 6.02
CA GLY A 105 3.42 10.05 5.59
C GLY A 105 2.69 8.74 5.92
N PHE A 106 3.34 7.58 5.73
CA PHE A 106 2.76 6.30 6.14
C PHE A 106 2.51 6.24 7.65
N VAL A 107 3.50 6.62 8.46
CA VAL A 107 3.37 6.62 9.93
C VAL A 107 2.23 7.53 10.36
N ARG A 108 2.17 8.77 9.86
CA ARG A 108 1.10 9.72 10.17
C ARG A 108 -0.28 9.20 9.76
N GLY A 109 -0.40 8.60 8.57
CA GLY A 109 -1.66 8.04 8.09
C GLY A 109 -2.12 6.86 8.95
N HIS A 110 -1.18 5.98 9.33
CA HIS A 110 -1.46 4.81 10.17
C HIS A 110 -1.85 5.23 11.60
N GLU A 111 -1.14 6.17 12.20
CA GLU A 111 -1.48 6.73 13.52
C GLU A 111 -2.87 7.37 13.54
N ALA A 112 -3.21 8.15 12.50
CA ALA A 112 -4.53 8.72 12.36
C ALA A 112 -5.61 7.64 12.26
N ALA A 113 -5.39 6.61 11.44
CA ALA A 113 -6.33 5.49 11.33
C ALA A 113 -6.51 4.74 12.66
N ALA A 114 -5.42 4.44 13.36
CA ALA A 114 -5.45 3.77 14.67
C ALA A 114 -6.18 4.62 15.73
N ALA A 115 -5.99 5.94 15.71
CA ALA A 115 -6.69 6.86 16.60
C ALA A 115 -8.20 6.87 16.34
N HIS A 116 -8.64 6.91 15.08
CA HIS A 116 -10.05 6.83 14.72
C HIS A 116 -10.67 5.48 15.12
N ALA A 117 -9.97 4.37 14.90
CA ALA A 117 -10.45 3.05 15.32
C ALA A 117 -10.59 2.96 16.84
N THR A 118 -9.62 3.50 17.59
CA THR A 118 -9.68 3.60 19.07
C THR A 118 -10.86 4.46 19.53
N ALA A 119 -11.23 5.49 18.77
CA ALA A 119 -12.41 6.32 19.01
C ALA A 119 -13.74 5.64 18.61
N GLY A 120 -13.71 4.41 18.11
CA GLY A 120 -14.88 3.63 17.73
C GLY A 120 -15.34 3.80 16.28
N CYS A 121 -14.56 4.49 15.44
CA CYS A 121 -14.84 4.60 14.00
C CYS A 121 -14.34 3.34 13.26
N LEU A 122 -15.14 2.27 13.32
CA LEU A 122 -14.78 0.94 12.81
C LEU A 122 -15.42 0.59 11.46
N ASP A 123 -16.29 1.44 10.93
CA ASP A 123 -16.94 1.19 9.63
C ASP A 123 -16.03 1.61 8.48
N ASP A 124 -15.85 0.71 7.51
CA ASP A 124 -15.13 1.02 6.28
C ASP A 124 -15.95 1.96 5.38
N VAL A 125 -15.34 3.06 4.98
CA VAL A 125 -15.82 3.81 3.81
C VAL A 125 -15.55 2.96 2.56
N PRO A 126 -16.50 2.86 1.60
CA PRO A 126 -16.28 2.16 0.34
C PRO A 126 -15.02 2.67 -0.37
N LEU A 127 -14.20 1.74 -0.87
CA LEU A 127 -12.90 2.05 -1.47
C LEU A 127 -13.03 3.01 -2.67
N ASP A 128 -14.07 2.85 -3.49
CA ASP A 128 -14.35 3.72 -4.63
C ASP A 128 -14.52 5.20 -4.25
N ARG A 129 -15.12 5.50 -3.10
CA ARG A 129 -15.28 6.87 -2.60
C ARG A 129 -13.93 7.49 -2.23
N LEU A 130 -13.07 6.73 -1.56
CA LEU A 130 -11.74 7.22 -1.17
C LEU A 130 -10.81 7.38 -2.37
N LEU A 131 -10.88 6.45 -3.33
CA LEU A 131 -10.11 6.53 -4.57
C LEU A 131 -10.59 7.64 -5.51
N SER A 132 -11.85 8.09 -5.39
CA SER A 132 -12.35 9.24 -6.16
C SER A 132 -11.62 10.55 -5.82
N ASP A 133 -11.01 10.62 -4.63
CA ASP A 133 -10.19 11.76 -4.22
C ASP A 133 -8.77 11.71 -4.82
N LEU A 134 -8.41 10.70 -5.61
CA LEU A 134 -7.13 10.68 -6.33
C LEU A 134 -7.12 11.78 -7.39
N ASP A 135 -6.50 12.90 -7.03
CA ASP A 135 -6.22 13.96 -7.99
C ASP A 135 -5.07 13.56 -8.92
N LEU A 136 -5.48 13.07 -10.09
CA LEU A 136 -4.61 12.72 -11.21
C LEU A 136 -4.96 13.57 -12.44
N SER A 137 -5.50 14.77 -12.23
CA SER A 137 -5.97 15.64 -13.32
C SER A 137 -4.85 16.24 -14.18
N GLY A 138 -3.59 16.06 -13.79
CA GLY A 138 -2.45 16.50 -14.59
C GLY A 138 -2.17 15.55 -15.77
N ASP A 139 -1.63 16.09 -16.85
CA ASP A 139 -1.29 15.34 -18.08
C ASP A 139 -0.14 14.34 -17.91
N GLU A 140 0.50 14.32 -16.74
CA GLU A 140 1.69 13.53 -16.49
C GLU A 140 1.33 12.11 -16.04
N ILE A 141 1.67 11.14 -16.89
CA ILE A 141 1.52 9.72 -16.60
C ILE A 141 2.41 9.36 -15.41
N ARG A 142 1.78 8.78 -14.39
CA ARG A 142 2.45 8.16 -13.24
C ARG A 142 1.89 6.76 -13.07
N ALA A 143 2.72 5.81 -12.65
CA ALA A 143 2.20 4.53 -12.21
C ALA A 143 1.53 4.70 -10.84
N VAL A 144 0.42 4.01 -10.62
CA VAL A 144 -0.33 4.02 -9.36
C VAL A 144 -0.27 2.61 -8.78
N VAL A 145 0.31 2.47 -7.59
CA VAL A 145 0.36 1.19 -6.88
C VAL A 145 -0.56 1.28 -5.68
N ILE A 146 -1.58 0.43 -5.62
CA ILE A 146 -2.58 0.40 -4.55
C ILE A 146 -2.39 -0.87 -3.74
N ALA A 147 -2.09 -0.73 -2.44
CA ALA A 147 -2.04 -1.85 -1.51
C ALA A 147 -3.25 -1.81 -0.57
N SER A 148 -4.09 -2.85 -0.62
CA SER A 148 -5.36 -2.95 0.10
C SER A 148 -5.76 -4.43 0.27
N GLY A 149 -6.62 -4.73 1.24
CA GLY A 149 -7.33 -6.00 1.34
C GLY A 149 -8.56 -6.07 0.42
N PHE A 150 -8.93 -4.95 -0.22
CA PHE A 150 -10.08 -4.81 -1.12
C PHE A 150 -11.42 -5.23 -0.49
N GLU A 151 -11.50 -5.28 0.84
CA GLU A 151 -12.76 -5.46 1.52
C GLU A 151 -13.62 -4.21 1.29
N PHE A 152 -14.89 -4.44 1.01
CA PHE A 152 -15.87 -3.39 0.75
C PHE A 152 -15.42 -2.37 -0.33
N PRO A 153 -15.26 -2.82 -1.59
CA PRO A 153 -14.73 -1.97 -2.66
C PRO A 153 -15.69 -0.84 -3.06
N GLY A 154 -17.00 -1.04 -2.87
CA GLY A 154 -18.04 -0.16 -3.40
C GLY A 154 -18.46 -0.53 -4.82
N GLY A 155 -19.68 -0.15 -5.21
CA GLY A 155 -20.29 -0.57 -6.48
C GLY A 155 -19.62 0.03 -7.73
N GLY A 156 -18.92 1.16 -7.60
CA GLY A 156 -18.23 1.84 -8.70
C GLY A 156 -16.75 1.50 -8.83
N CYS A 157 -16.19 0.71 -7.92
CA CYS A 157 -14.73 0.56 -7.79
C CYS A 157 -14.06 -0.02 -9.03
N ALA A 158 -14.64 -1.09 -9.61
CA ALA A 158 -14.09 -1.71 -10.80
C ALA A 158 -14.08 -0.74 -12.01
N ALA A 159 -15.16 0.03 -12.19
CA ALA A 159 -15.24 1.03 -13.26
C ALA A 159 -14.24 2.18 -13.03
N LEU A 160 -14.09 2.63 -11.79
CA LEU A 160 -13.11 3.65 -11.42
C LEU A 160 -11.68 3.18 -11.71
N LEU A 161 -11.31 1.98 -11.27
CA LEU A 161 -9.98 1.41 -11.51
C LEU A 161 -9.73 1.16 -13.00
N GLN A 162 -10.75 0.74 -13.75
CA GLN A 162 -10.65 0.58 -15.20
C GLN A 162 -10.40 1.93 -15.88
N ALA A 163 -11.17 2.96 -15.54
CA ALA A 163 -10.98 4.32 -16.07
C ALA A 163 -9.59 4.88 -15.70
N LEU A 164 -9.11 4.60 -14.49
CA LEU A 164 -7.77 4.95 -14.04
C LEU A 164 -6.70 4.22 -14.86
N SER A 165 -6.86 2.92 -15.06
CA SER A 165 -5.92 2.07 -15.82
C SER A 165 -5.80 2.45 -17.30
N ALA A 166 -6.83 3.08 -17.86
CA ALA A 166 -6.81 3.60 -19.23
C ALA A 166 -5.87 4.81 -19.41
N LYS A 167 -5.56 5.53 -18.32
CA LYS A 167 -4.70 6.73 -18.35
C LYS A 167 -3.34 6.50 -17.68
N HIS A 168 -3.29 5.63 -16.69
CA HIS A 168 -2.15 5.41 -15.83
C HIS A 168 -1.90 3.92 -15.66
N PRO A 169 -0.64 3.44 -15.63
CA PRO A 169 -0.35 2.08 -15.22
C PRO A 169 -0.80 1.86 -13.78
N VAL A 170 -1.87 1.08 -13.58
CA VAL A 170 -2.35 0.70 -12.25
C VAL A 170 -1.81 -0.68 -11.89
N ARG A 171 -1.33 -0.82 -10.66
CA ARG A 171 -0.87 -2.07 -10.08
C ARG A 171 -1.51 -2.26 -8.72
N LEU A 172 -2.03 -3.45 -8.47
CA LEU A 172 -2.70 -3.78 -7.22
C LEU A 172 -1.81 -4.75 -6.42
N VAL A 173 -1.74 -4.51 -5.11
CA VAL A 173 -1.20 -5.44 -4.12
C VAL A 173 -2.34 -5.82 -3.18
N HIS A 174 -2.79 -7.07 -3.25
CA HIS A 174 -3.84 -7.60 -2.38
C HIS A 174 -3.21 -8.14 -1.11
N VAL A 175 -3.43 -7.44 0.00
CA VAL A 175 -2.85 -7.82 1.29
C VAL A 175 -3.83 -8.73 2.03
N THR A 176 -3.42 -9.96 2.30
CA THR A 176 -4.24 -11.00 2.93
C THR A 176 -3.64 -11.45 4.26
N ASP A 177 -4.39 -12.20 5.06
CA ASP A 177 -3.81 -13.03 6.14
C ASP A 177 -3.84 -14.50 5.69
N ALA A 178 -2.77 -15.25 5.94
CA ALA A 178 -2.54 -16.66 5.56
C ALA A 178 -3.71 -17.67 5.72
N ALA A 179 -4.75 -17.37 6.50
CA ALA A 179 -5.91 -18.24 6.69
C ALA A 179 -7.12 -17.90 5.80
N GLU A 180 -7.05 -16.86 4.98
CA GLU A 180 -7.97 -16.60 3.85
C GLU A 180 -7.38 -17.04 2.51
N ALA A 181 -6.15 -17.57 2.52
CA ALA A 181 -5.52 -18.20 1.36
C ALA A 181 -6.10 -19.61 1.13
N ASP A 182 -7.41 -19.69 0.89
CA ASP A 182 -7.98 -20.85 0.21
C ASP A 182 -7.53 -20.73 -1.27
N GLU A 183 -6.46 -21.46 -1.59
CA GLU A 183 -5.97 -21.77 -2.94
C GLU A 183 -5.86 -20.60 -3.95
N THR A 184 -4.99 -19.60 -3.75
CA THR A 184 -4.34 -18.92 -4.91
C THR A 184 -3.05 -18.19 -4.54
N THR A 185 -2.00 -18.94 -4.23
CA THR A 185 -0.63 -18.38 -4.23
C THR A 185 -0.18 -18.22 -5.69
N GLY A 186 -0.33 -17.01 -6.23
CA GLY A 186 0.10 -16.63 -7.58
C GLY A 186 -1.03 -16.03 -8.41
N GLN A 187 -0.88 -14.75 -8.75
CA GLN A 187 -1.68 -14.01 -9.75
C GLN A 187 -3.21 -14.17 -9.63
N GLY A 188 -3.83 -13.26 -8.87
CA GLY A 188 -5.28 -13.12 -8.81
C GLY A 188 -5.82 -12.03 -9.76
N ARG A 189 -7.15 -11.88 -9.77
CA ARG A 189 -7.79 -10.64 -10.27
C ARG A 189 -8.56 -9.98 -9.15
N ALA A 190 -8.26 -8.72 -8.86
CA ALA A 190 -9.08 -7.89 -7.99
C ALA A 190 -9.73 -6.81 -8.86
N LEU A 191 -11.07 -6.70 -8.79
CA LEU A 191 -11.82 -5.65 -9.47
C LEU A 191 -11.53 -5.55 -10.98
N GLY A 192 -11.26 -6.70 -11.62
CA GLY A 192 -10.96 -6.77 -13.05
C GLY A 192 -9.53 -6.41 -13.44
N LEU A 193 -8.63 -6.14 -12.50
CA LEU A 193 -7.20 -5.90 -12.75
C LEU A 193 -6.33 -7.05 -12.18
N PRO A 194 -5.15 -7.32 -12.77
CA PRO A 194 -4.17 -8.22 -12.19
C PRO A 194 -3.73 -7.73 -10.81
N VAL A 195 -3.55 -8.66 -9.87
CA VAL A 195 -3.11 -8.35 -8.51
C VAL A 195 -2.00 -9.28 -8.05
N VAL A 196 -1.02 -8.72 -7.35
CA VAL A 196 0.00 -9.46 -6.61
C VAL A 196 -0.51 -9.66 -5.19
N THR A 197 -0.64 -10.91 -4.76
CA THR A 197 -1.06 -11.22 -3.39
C THR A 197 0.13 -11.15 -2.45
N LEU A 198 -0.03 -10.48 -1.31
CA LEU A 198 0.96 -10.35 -0.25
C LEU A 198 0.35 -10.83 1.06
N ASP A 199 0.94 -11.85 1.67
CA ASP A 199 0.56 -12.29 3.01
C ASP A 199 1.11 -11.31 4.07
N ALA A 200 0.24 -10.80 4.92
CA ALA A 200 0.57 -9.96 6.07
C ALA A 200 1.41 -10.69 7.13
N GLY A 201 1.59 -12.01 7.01
CA GLY A 201 2.57 -12.80 7.76
C GLY A 201 3.97 -12.86 7.16
N LEU A 202 4.17 -12.47 5.89
CA LEU A 202 5.44 -12.63 5.16
C LEU A 202 6.56 -11.75 5.73
N LEU A 203 7.69 -12.30 6.14
CA LEU A 203 8.80 -11.49 6.63
C LEU A 203 9.27 -10.45 5.58
N PRO A 204 9.63 -9.21 5.98
CA PRO A 204 10.01 -8.16 5.04
C PRO A 204 11.12 -8.56 4.06
N GLU A 205 12.07 -9.38 4.49
CA GLU A 205 13.19 -9.85 3.67
C GLU A 205 12.74 -10.71 2.48
N ALA A 206 11.56 -11.33 2.57
CA ALA A 206 10.98 -12.13 1.50
C ALA A 206 10.09 -11.31 0.54
N MET A 207 9.74 -10.06 0.90
CA MET A 207 8.86 -9.21 0.07
C MET A 207 9.43 -8.90 -1.32
N PRO A 208 10.73 -8.58 -1.52
CA PRO A 208 11.25 -8.24 -2.85
C PRO A 208 10.97 -9.31 -3.91
N SER A 209 11.04 -10.59 -3.52
CA SER A 209 10.77 -11.72 -4.42
C SER A 209 9.30 -11.78 -4.87
N VAL A 210 8.37 -11.49 -3.96
CA VAL A 210 6.92 -11.44 -4.27
C VAL A 210 6.58 -10.19 -5.09
N LEU A 211 7.19 -9.05 -4.75
CA LEU A 211 6.93 -7.75 -5.36
C LEU A 211 7.60 -7.58 -6.73
N ALA A 212 8.53 -8.47 -7.12
CA ALA A 212 9.20 -8.45 -8.41
C ALA A 212 8.24 -8.52 -9.61
N GLU A 213 7.00 -8.98 -9.41
CA GLU A 213 5.97 -9.03 -10.45
C GLU A 213 5.17 -7.72 -10.59
N VAL A 214 5.23 -6.82 -9.59
CA VAL A 214 4.40 -5.60 -9.57
C VAL A 214 4.72 -4.68 -10.75
N PHE A 215 5.99 -4.55 -11.14
CA PHE A 215 6.41 -3.69 -12.25
C PHE A 215 6.83 -4.43 -13.52
N ARG A 216 6.56 -5.74 -13.62
CA ARG A 216 6.59 -6.42 -14.93
C ARG A 216 5.38 -6.02 -15.78
#